data_AF-A0A7C9PMD0-F1
#
_entry.id   AF-A0A7C9PMD0-F1
#
_cell.length_a   1.000
_cell.length_b   1.000
_cell.length_c   1.000
_cell.angle_alpha   90.00
_cell.angle_beta   90.00
_cell.angle_gamma   90.00
#
_symmetry.space_group_name_H-M   'P 1'
#
loop_
_entity.id
_entity.type
_entity.pdbx_description
1 polymer ?
#
loop_
_entity_poly.entity_id
_entity_poly.type
_entity_poly.pdbx_seq_one_letter_code
_entity_poly.pdbx_strand_id
1 'polypeptide(L)'
;MSSILTLNARDGVGLTVARKMFKMSPEEFGGFIREHHTTLQSELAKVGVNYDALSPALIPSTSRHEMALLFNIDLIGSSMYGRAIAKRLIPLLEPQATLSVLVGDIFLHPQAVREMARYAGFVTSDLQGWGQDYLFCVYLNHLTEGQRDAVHNGFLASPGYLGYVRTTYNSAFRTIAGSTLPTAFVKHKGFMLVDHGGDDPWVGDSNEIGYPFKENGYKVVSANSELFSPLLSYKIQSEVTPQYQEDVLVSLNAISDEPMSLDGFEVLLPEAKFGYLQSAKGEILKIAGLDKHSREELASAIRAELDHDYIYRLQHNVDGTVQFTIALELPRDETHPMKVAVGLKYLPATKTLSMVTLT
;
A
#
# COMPACT_ATOMS: atom_id res chain seq x y z
N MET A 1 -19.29 9.72 -6.75
CA MET A 1 -18.64 9.75 -5.42
C MET A 1 -17.13 9.72 -5.64
N SER A 2 -16.36 10.29 -4.72
CA SER A 2 -14.89 10.13 -4.68
C SER A 2 -14.52 8.66 -4.46
N SER A 3 -13.31 8.28 -4.82
CA SER A 3 -12.86 6.89 -4.75
C SER A 3 -12.29 6.59 -3.37
N ILE A 4 -12.60 5.44 -2.77
CA ILE A 4 -11.84 4.97 -1.62
C ILE A 4 -10.50 4.46 -2.15
N LEU A 5 -9.42 5.19 -1.88
CA LEU A 5 -8.08 4.91 -2.43
C LEU A 5 -7.54 3.57 -1.96
N THR A 6 -7.63 3.31 -0.66
CA THR A 6 -7.25 2.05 -0.01
C THR A 6 -8.27 1.74 1.08
N LEU A 7 -8.43 0.46 1.38
CA LEU A 7 -9.16 0.01 2.56
C LEU A 7 -8.36 -1.08 3.25
N ASN A 8 -7.80 -0.77 4.42
CA ASN A 8 -7.00 -1.73 5.18
C ASN A 8 -7.85 -2.47 6.21
N ALA A 9 -8.22 -3.71 5.90
CA ALA A 9 -8.81 -4.64 6.85
C ALA A 9 -7.84 -5.76 7.29
N ARG A 10 -6.56 -5.68 6.89
CA ARG A 10 -5.51 -6.64 7.27
C ARG A 10 -5.00 -6.39 8.69
N ASP A 11 -4.68 -5.13 8.97
CA ASP A 11 -4.13 -4.70 10.27
C ASP A 11 -5.24 -4.17 11.20
N GLY A 12 -6.34 -3.72 10.60
CA GLY A 12 -7.50 -3.16 11.28
C GLY A 12 -8.48 -4.22 11.73
N VAL A 13 -8.19 -4.87 12.86
CA VAL A 13 -9.17 -5.72 13.58
C VAL A 13 -10.48 -4.95 13.84
N GLY A 14 -10.43 -3.62 13.93
CA GLY A 14 -11.56 -2.73 14.19
C GLY A 14 -12.75 -2.90 13.23
N LEU A 15 -12.55 -2.91 11.90
CA LEU A 15 -13.66 -3.00 10.95
C LEU A 15 -14.37 -4.35 11.00
N THR A 16 -13.61 -5.44 11.00
CA THR A 16 -14.16 -6.80 11.03
C THR A 16 -14.80 -7.12 12.38
N VAL A 17 -14.24 -6.59 13.48
CA VAL A 17 -14.84 -6.67 14.81
C VAL A 17 -16.12 -5.85 14.91
N ALA A 18 -16.14 -4.61 14.42
CA ALA A 18 -17.35 -3.78 14.41
C ALA A 18 -18.50 -4.48 13.68
N ARG A 19 -18.25 -5.00 12.47
CA ARG A 19 -19.24 -5.78 11.72
C ARG A 19 -19.80 -6.95 12.55
N LYS A 20 -18.92 -7.74 13.18
CA LYS A 20 -19.29 -8.92 13.98
C LYS A 20 -20.04 -8.54 15.25
N MET A 21 -19.61 -7.52 15.98
CA MET A 21 -20.23 -7.05 17.22
C MET A 21 -21.63 -6.47 16.99
N PHE A 22 -21.78 -5.61 15.97
CA PHE A 22 -23.06 -4.97 15.65
C PHE A 22 -23.96 -5.80 14.76
N LYS A 23 -23.50 -6.98 14.30
CA LYS A 23 -24.24 -7.91 13.42
C LYS A 23 -24.76 -7.23 12.15
N MET A 24 -23.94 -6.34 11.57
CA MET A 24 -24.30 -5.58 10.39
C MET A 24 -24.48 -6.51 9.18
N SER A 25 -25.59 -6.33 8.46
CA SER A 25 -25.77 -6.85 7.10
C SER A 25 -24.72 -6.26 6.14
N PRO A 26 -24.51 -6.86 4.95
CA PRO A 26 -23.63 -6.28 3.95
C PRO A 26 -24.00 -4.83 3.60
N GLU A 27 -25.27 -4.52 3.38
CA GLU A 27 -25.71 -3.15 3.06
C GLU A 27 -25.35 -2.15 4.18
N GLU A 28 -25.67 -2.49 5.44
CA GLU A 28 -25.34 -1.65 6.60
C GLU A 28 -23.83 -1.45 6.77
N PHE A 29 -23.04 -2.52 6.61
CA PHE A 29 -21.59 -2.45 6.76
C PHE A 29 -20.93 -1.65 5.62
N GLY A 30 -21.42 -1.80 4.38
CA GLY A 30 -21.00 -0.98 3.25
C GLY A 30 -21.32 0.50 3.48
N GLY A 31 -22.53 0.79 4.01
CA GLY A 31 -22.93 2.14 4.42
C GLY A 31 -21.99 2.73 5.48
N PHE A 32 -21.67 1.96 6.51
CA PHE A 32 -20.76 2.34 7.59
C PHE A 32 -19.37 2.74 7.06
N ILE A 33 -18.76 1.94 6.16
CA ILE A 33 -17.46 2.25 5.56
C ILE A 33 -17.53 3.54 4.72
N ARG A 34 -18.58 3.70 3.92
CA ARG A 34 -18.77 4.89 3.07
C ARG A 34 -18.99 6.17 3.88
N GLU A 35 -19.67 6.06 5.03
CA GLU A 35 -19.83 7.17 5.97
C GLU A 35 -18.49 7.57 6.58
N HIS A 36 -17.66 6.60 7.02
CA HIS A 36 -16.31 6.86 7.53
C HIS A 36 -15.44 7.56 6.49
N HIS A 37 -15.49 7.08 5.24
CA HIS A 37 -14.80 7.72 4.13
C HIS A 37 -15.27 9.16 3.91
N THR A 38 -16.57 9.41 3.91
CA THR A 38 -17.14 10.76 3.73
C THR A 38 -16.73 11.69 4.87
N THR A 39 -16.77 11.19 6.11
CA THR A 39 -16.31 11.91 7.30
C THR A 39 -14.84 12.27 7.18
N LEU A 40 -13.96 11.30 6.89
CA LEU A 40 -12.53 11.55 6.72
C LEU A 40 -12.25 12.62 5.67
N GLN A 41 -12.90 12.55 4.51
CA GLN A 41 -12.73 13.53 3.44
C GLN A 41 -13.14 14.94 3.88
N SER A 42 -14.29 15.05 4.55
CA SER A 42 -14.80 16.32 5.07
C SER A 42 -13.84 16.92 6.10
N GLU A 43 -13.38 16.12 7.06
CA GLU A 43 -12.50 16.58 8.15
C GLU A 43 -11.09 16.94 7.64
N LEU A 44 -10.51 16.15 6.73
CA LEU A 44 -9.23 16.50 6.09
C LEU A 44 -9.34 17.80 5.28
N ALA A 45 -10.46 18.00 4.57
CA ALA A 45 -10.67 19.22 3.78
C ALA A 45 -10.70 20.48 4.66
N LYS A 46 -11.28 20.42 5.87
CA LYS A 46 -11.29 21.54 6.84
C LYS A 46 -9.89 21.99 7.23
N VAL A 47 -8.91 21.08 7.26
CA VAL A 47 -7.50 21.39 7.59
C VAL A 47 -6.61 21.63 6.36
N GLY A 48 -7.20 21.61 5.16
CA GLY A 48 -6.55 21.91 3.89
C GLY A 48 -5.90 20.70 3.20
N VAL A 49 -6.26 19.47 3.58
CA VAL A 49 -5.77 18.24 2.95
C VAL A 49 -6.86 17.64 2.06
N ASN A 50 -6.58 17.53 0.76
CA ASN A 50 -7.47 16.82 -0.16
C ASN A 50 -7.14 15.32 -0.15
N TYR A 51 -8.08 14.48 0.25
CA TYR A 51 -7.91 13.03 0.30
C TYR A 51 -7.49 12.43 -1.04
N ASP A 52 -8.08 12.85 -2.17
CA ASP A 52 -7.74 12.30 -3.49
C ASP A 52 -6.26 12.60 -3.86
N ALA A 53 -5.69 13.69 -3.32
CA ALA A 53 -4.29 14.04 -3.51
C ALA A 53 -3.32 13.15 -2.72
N LEU A 54 -3.82 12.31 -1.81
CA LEU A 54 -3.05 11.30 -1.07
C LEU A 54 -2.85 10.01 -1.87
N SER A 55 -3.46 9.87 -3.04
CA SER A 55 -3.33 8.68 -3.90
C SER A 55 -1.88 8.18 -4.05
N PRO A 56 -0.86 9.02 -4.30
CA PRO A 56 0.53 8.56 -4.36
C PRO A 56 1.02 7.77 -3.14
N ALA A 57 0.55 8.13 -1.94
CA ALA A 57 0.91 7.47 -0.70
C ALA A 57 0.06 6.24 -0.42
N LEU A 58 -1.17 6.17 -0.92
CA LEU A 58 -2.15 5.17 -0.48
C LEU A 58 -2.36 4.00 -1.45
N ILE A 59 -1.90 4.10 -2.70
CA ILE A 59 -2.03 3.03 -3.71
C ILE A 59 -0.67 2.70 -4.35
N PRO A 60 -0.50 1.50 -4.93
CA PRO A 60 0.74 1.14 -5.61
C PRO A 60 0.99 2.05 -6.82
N SER A 61 2.27 2.26 -7.10
CA SER A 61 2.69 2.98 -8.30
C SER A 61 3.21 2.02 -9.36
N THR A 62 2.98 2.34 -10.63
CA THR A 62 3.56 1.64 -11.79
C THR A 62 4.87 2.28 -12.27
N SER A 63 5.23 3.47 -11.75
CA SER A 63 6.36 4.28 -12.24
C SER A 63 7.28 4.80 -11.14
N ARG A 64 7.00 4.47 -9.88
CA ARG A 64 7.81 4.84 -8.71
C ARG A 64 8.31 3.60 -8.00
N HIS A 65 9.33 3.79 -7.17
CA HIS A 65 9.96 2.73 -6.42
C HIS A 65 9.41 2.64 -4.99
N GLU A 66 9.53 1.44 -4.45
CA GLU A 66 9.33 1.13 -3.03
C GLU A 66 10.67 0.61 -2.47
N MET A 67 10.98 0.96 -1.22
CA MET A 67 12.18 0.50 -0.54
C MET A 67 11.91 0.15 0.93
N ALA A 68 12.69 -0.78 1.46
CA ALA A 68 12.72 -1.12 2.88
C ALA A 68 14.12 -0.95 3.45
N LEU A 69 14.33 0.03 4.32
CA LEU A 69 15.56 0.26 5.06
C LEU A 69 15.65 -0.72 6.23
N LEU A 70 16.80 -1.38 6.39
CA LEU A 70 17.02 -2.34 7.46
C LEU A 70 18.03 -1.82 8.47
N PHE A 71 17.73 -2.04 9.76
CA PHE A 71 18.55 -1.59 10.87
C PHE A 71 18.79 -2.71 11.88
N ASN A 72 20.05 -2.92 12.22
CA ASN A 72 20.48 -3.66 13.40
C ASN A 72 20.32 -2.76 14.64
N ILE A 73 19.30 -3.06 15.45
CA ILE A 73 18.96 -2.27 16.64
C ILE A 73 19.99 -2.35 17.76
N ASP A 74 20.77 -3.43 17.82
CA ASP A 74 21.82 -3.64 18.84
C ASP A 74 22.89 -2.53 18.79
N LEU A 75 22.99 -1.83 17.67
CA LEU A 75 23.99 -0.80 17.40
C LEU A 75 23.45 0.64 17.46
N ILE A 76 22.14 0.84 17.63
CA ILE A 76 21.52 2.18 17.62
C ILE A 76 21.71 2.90 18.97
N GLY A 77 21.97 2.16 20.05
CA GLY A 77 22.27 2.72 21.37
C GLY A 77 21.11 3.49 22.03
N SER A 78 19.88 3.28 21.57
CA SER A 78 18.67 3.93 22.08
C SER A 78 17.55 2.90 22.24
N SER A 79 16.90 2.86 23.40
CA SER A 79 15.69 2.07 23.62
C SER A 79 14.49 2.58 22.80
N MET A 80 14.55 3.83 22.33
CA MET A 80 13.59 4.40 21.37
C MET A 80 14.24 4.48 19.98
N TYR A 81 14.68 3.34 19.45
CA TYR A 81 15.37 3.28 18.15
C TYR A 81 14.50 3.82 17.01
N GLY A 82 13.19 3.59 17.00
CA GLY A 82 12.28 4.13 16.00
C GLY A 82 12.32 5.67 15.93
N ARG A 83 12.30 6.34 17.10
CA ARG A 83 12.45 7.81 17.17
C ARG A 83 13.85 8.27 16.76
N ALA A 84 14.89 7.52 17.11
CA ALA A 84 16.27 7.84 16.72
C ALA A 84 16.44 7.79 15.19
N ILE A 85 15.88 6.78 14.54
CA ILE A 85 15.85 6.66 13.08
C ILE A 85 14.97 7.74 12.47
N ALA A 86 13.80 8.03 13.03
CA ALA A 86 12.90 9.07 12.53
C ALA A 86 13.55 10.46 12.52
N LYS A 87 14.34 10.80 13.56
CA LYS A 87 15.15 12.03 13.61
C LYS A 87 16.09 12.18 12.41
N ARG A 88 16.57 11.06 11.85
CA ARG A 88 17.41 11.06 10.65
C ARG A 88 16.59 11.00 9.36
N LEU A 89 15.50 10.23 9.36
CA LEU A 89 14.65 10.03 8.18
C LEU A 89 13.92 11.31 7.76
N ILE A 90 13.24 11.97 8.70
CA ILE A 90 12.31 13.08 8.39
C ILE A 90 12.98 14.23 7.63
N PRO A 91 14.20 14.68 7.98
CA PRO A 91 14.92 15.68 7.19
C PRO A 91 15.29 15.24 5.77
N LEU A 92 15.39 13.94 5.50
CA LEU A 92 15.75 13.39 4.19
C LEU A 92 14.53 13.24 3.26
N LEU A 93 13.31 13.40 3.77
CA LEU A 93 12.10 13.29 2.97
C LEU A 93 11.92 14.55 2.13
N GLU A 94 11.86 14.37 0.81
CA GLU A 94 11.71 15.46 -0.15
C GLU A 94 10.46 16.32 0.17
N PRO A 95 10.55 17.66 0.29
CA PRO A 95 9.45 18.50 0.78
C PRO A 95 8.14 18.35 0.01
N GLN A 96 8.19 18.15 -1.32
CA GLN A 96 6.99 18.01 -2.16
C GLN A 96 6.49 16.57 -2.32
N ALA A 97 7.19 15.58 -1.75
CA ALA A 97 6.77 14.18 -1.85
C ALA A 97 5.45 13.91 -1.14
N THR A 98 4.70 12.97 -1.71
CA THR A 98 3.54 12.32 -1.07
C THR A 98 3.84 10.82 -1.03
N LEU A 99 3.99 10.27 0.17
CA LEU A 99 4.37 8.88 0.40
C LEU A 99 3.87 8.40 1.77
N SER A 100 3.79 7.09 1.94
CA SER A 100 3.55 6.43 3.21
C SER A 100 4.87 5.93 3.78
N VAL A 101 5.01 6.04 5.11
CA VAL A 101 6.10 5.46 5.88
C VAL A 101 5.52 4.43 6.84
N LEU A 102 5.97 3.19 6.70
CA LEU A 102 5.59 2.07 7.55
C LEU A 102 6.83 1.67 8.34
N VAL A 103 6.67 1.38 9.63
CA VAL A 103 7.80 1.05 10.51
C VAL A 103 7.44 -0.05 11.46
N GLY A 104 8.40 -0.88 11.82
CA GLY A 104 8.18 -1.97 12.75
C GLY A 104 9.35 -2.93 12.81
N ASP A 105 9.26 -3.87 13.73
CA ASP A 105 10.23 -4.93 13.90
C ASP A 105 9.86 -6.12 13.01
N ILE A 106 10.85 -6.65 12.28
CA ILE A 106 10.71 -7.93 11.58
C ILE A 106 11.10 -9.02 12.58
N PHE A 107 10.10 -9.66 13.20
CA PHE A 107 10.25 -10.74 14.18
C PHE A 107 10.67 -12.09 13.56
N LEU A 108 11.71 -12.05 12.73
CA LEU A 108 12.38 -13.23 12.18
C LEU A 108 13.87 -13.14 12.50
N HIS A 109 14.49 -14.32 12.65
CA HIS A 109 15.92 -14.39 12.90
C HIS A 109 16.68 -13.63 11.79
N PRO A 110 17.64 -12.75 12.12
CA PRO A 110 18.23 -11.83 11.14
C PRO A 110 18.89 -12.50 9.92
N GLN A 111 19.41 -13.72 10.09
CA GLN A 111 19.95 -14.51 8.99
C GLN A 111 18.88 -14.87 7.94
N ALA A 112 17.66 -15.20 8.35
CA ALA A 112 16.56 -15.47 7.42
C ALA A 112 16.15 -14.18 6.68
N VAL A 113 16.08 -13.06 7.40
CA VAL A 113 15.81 -11.75 6.79
C VAL A 113 16.88 -11.38 5.76
N ARG A 114 18.15 -11.64 6.07
CA ARG A 114 19.29 -11.41 5.18
C ARG A 114 19.18 -12.19 3.88
N GLU A 115 18.81 -13.46 3.94
CA GLU A 115 18.66 -14.32 2.76
C GLU A 115 17.52 -13.82 1.87
N MET A 116 16.36 -13.53 2.45
CA MET A 116 15.22 -12.97 1.72
C MET A 116 15.54 -11.59 1.11
N ALA A 117 16.20 -10.72 1.89
CA ALA A 117 16.63 -9.41 1.43
C ALA A 117 17.56 -9.52 0.22
N ARG A 118 18.57 -10.40 0.28
CA ARG A 118 19.52 -10.64 -0.82
C ARG A 118 18.82 -11.11 -2.09
N TYR A 119 17.90 -12.05 -1.96
CA TYR A 119 17.11 -12.53 -3.08
C TYR A 119 16.26 -11.41 -3.72
N ALA A 120 15.71 -10.52 -2.88
CA ALA A 120 14.95 -9.35 -3.31
C ALA A 120 15.81 -8.15 -3.76
N GLY A 121 17.11 -8.33 -3.98
CA GLY A 121 17.99 -7.27 -4.50
C GLY A 121 18.45 -6.26 -3.45
N PHE A 122 18.84 -6.74 -2.27
CA PHE A 122 19.43 -5.94 -1.20
C PHE A 122 20.65 -5.13 -1.65
N VAL A 123 20.65 -3.84 -1.32
CA VAL A 123 21.75 -2.90 -1.49
C VAL A 123 22.38 -2.67 -0.13
N THR A 124 23.60 -3.18 0.04
CA THR A 124 24.32 -3.20 1.31
C THR A 124 24.93 -1.84 1.64
N SER A 125 25.00 -1.55 2.94
CA SER A 125 26.00 -0.63 3.51
C SER A 125 27.30 -1.40 3.81
N ASP A 126 28.31 -0.71 4.34
CA ASP A 126 29.57 -1.33 4.78
C ASP A 126 29.43 -2.17 6.07
N LEU A 127 28.28 -2.12 6.75
CA LEU A 127 28.04 -2.84 8.00
C LEU A 127 27.79 -4.34 7.77
N GLN A 128 28.53 -5.19 8.49
CA GLN A 128 28.44 -6.66 8.31
C GLN A 128 27.57 -7.39 9.34
N GLY A 129 27.30 -6.80 10.51
CA GLY A 129 26.57 -7.47 11.60
C GLY A 129 25.06 -7.20 11.55
N TRP A 130 24.26 -8.25 11.35
CA TRP A 130 22.78 -8.18 11.20
C TRP A 130 22.01 -8.27 12.53
N GLY A 131 22.66 -8.21 13.69
CA GLY A 131 22.00 -8.30 14.99
C GLY A 131 21.70 -9.73 15.43
N GLN A 132 21.14 -9.88 16.63
CA GLN A 132 20.89 -11.19 17.25
C GLN A 132 19.44 -11.68 17.11
N ASP A 133 18.46 -10.86 17.50
CA ASP A 133 17.08 -11.34 17.68
C ASP A 133 16.16 -10.95 16.53
N TYR A 134 16.13 -9.67 16.16
CA TYR A 134 15.27 -9.12 15.11
C TYR A 134 15.89 -7.85 14.52
N LEU A 135 15.30 -7.38 13.42
CA LEU A 135 15.69 -6.15 12.74
C LEU A 135 14.56 -5.14 12.78
N PHE A 136 14.92 -3.87 12.89
CA PHE A 136 13.95 -2.80 12.66
C PHE A 136 13.93 -2.43 11.17
N CYS A 137 12.73 -2.22 10.64
CA CYS A 137 12.50 -1.90 9.24
C CYS A 137 11.75 -0.57 9.10
N VAL A 138 12.17 0.24 8.12
CA VAL A 138 11.44 1.42 7.67
C VAL A 138 11.15 1.24 6.18
N TYR A 139 9.88 1.11 5.86
CA TYR A 139 9.41 0.96 4.50
C TYR A 139 8.84 2.28 3.97
N LEU A 140 9.21 2.64 2.73
CA LEU A 140 8.73 3.84 2.04
C LEU A 140 8.19 3.46 0.67
N ASN A 141 7.05 4.05 0.30
CA ASN A 141 6.51 3.93 -1.05
C ASN A 141 6.70 5.21 -1.89
N HIS A 142 6.35 5.10 -3.18
CA HIS A 142 6.25 6.23 -4.11
C HIS A 142 7.52 7.08 -4.28
N LEU A 143 8.70 6.45 -4.23
CA LEU A 143 9.96 7.16 -4.37
C LEU A 143 10.37 7.30 -5.84
N THR A 144 10.95 8.45 -6.18
CA THR A 144 11.84 8.55 -7.35
C THR A 144 13.16 7.87 -7.04
N GLU A 145 13.93 7.53 -8.09
CA GLU A 145 15.29 7.01 -7.92
C GLU A 145 16.17 7.98 -7.11
N GLY A 146 16.17 9.26 -7.45
CA GLY A 146 16.94 10.27 -6.70
C GLY A 146 16.54 10.39 -5.23
N GLN A 147 15.25 10.26 -4.91
CA GLN A 147 14.77 10.27 -3.51
C GLN A 147 15.24 9.04 -2.74
N ARG A 148 15.15 7.84 -3.35
CA ARG A 148 15.65 6.60 -2.76
C ARG A 148 17.15 6.70 -2.46
N ASP A 149 17.91 7.21 -3.42
CA ASP A 149 19.37 7.34 -3.29
C ASP A 149 19.74 8.41 -2.25
N ALA A 150 19.02 9.53 -2.18
CA ALA A 150 19.20 10.54 -1.13
C ALA A 150 18.94 9.97 0.28
N VAL A 151 17.88 9.18 0.44
CA VAL A 151 17.58 8.51 1.71
C VAL A 151 18.69 7.51 2.06
N HIS A 152 19.06 6.62 1.12
CA HIS A 152 20.12 5.63 1.34
C HIS A 152 21.45 6.30 1.77
N ASN A 153 21.90 7.29 1.02
CA ASN A 153 23.13 8.02 1.29
C ASN A 153 23.07 8.75 2.64
N GLY A 154 21.90 9.29 3.01
CA GLY A 154 21.67 9.92 4.30
C GLY A 154 21.85 8.97 5.49
N PHE A 155 21.65 7.66 5.30
CA PHE A 155 21.79 6.66 6.35
C PHE A 155 23.13 5.93 6.40
N LEU A 156 24.01 6.05 5.39
CA LEU A 156 25.30 5.32 5.35
C LEU A 156 26.16 5.49 6.61
N ALA A 157 26.16 6.67 7.23
CA ALA A 157 26.91 6.95 8.45
C ALA A 157 26.12 6.67 9.75
N SER A 158 24.91 6.15 9.66
CA SER A 158 24.03 5.95 10.82
C SER A 158 24.35 4.62 11.53
N PRO A 159 24.50 4.62 12.86
CA PRO A 159 24.70 3.39 13.61
C PRO A 159 23.58 2.37 13.33
N GLY A 160 23.98 1.12 13.11
CA GLY A 160 23.06 0.01 12.86
C GLY A 160 22.43 -0.04 11.46
N TYR A 161 22.63 0.96 10.59
CA TYR A 161 22.08 0.89 9.24
C TYR A 161 22.75 -0.23 8.43
N LEU A 162 21.95 -1.16 7.90
CA LEU A 162 22.45 -2.32 7.14
C LEU A 162 22.44 -2.07 5.64
N GLY A 163 21.50 -1.27 5.14
CA GLY A 163 21.23 -1.11 3.72
C GLY A 163 19.72 -1.06 3.45
N TYR A 164 19.33 -1.28 2.19
CA TYR A 164 17.90 -1.35 1.82
C TYR A 164 17.58 -2.48 0.85
N VAL A 165 16.35 -2.98 0.93
CA VAL A 165 15.78 -3.93 -0.03
C VAL A 165 14.95 -3.17 -1.05
N ARG A 166 15.08 -3.53 -2.33
CA ARG A 166 14.21 -3.04 -3.41
C ARG A 166 12.89 -3.80 -3.34
N THR A 167 11.80 -3.12 -3.00
CA THR A 167 10.50 -3.77 -2.73
C THR A 167 9.43 -3.40 -3.75
N THR A 168 9.84 -2.98 -4.96
CA THR A 168 8.91 -2.57 -6.03
C THR A 168 8.13 -3.75 -6.62
N TYR A 169 8.76 -4.93 -6.65
CA TYR A 169 8.21 -6.19 -7.19
C TYR A 169 7.96 -7.21 -6.09
N ASN A 170 7.14 -8.21 -6.38
CA ASN A 170 6.82 -9.25 -5.41
C ASN A 170 8.07 -10.04 -4.98
N SER A 171 8.15 -10.36 -3.69
CA SER A 171 9.21 -11.20 -3.11
C SER A 171 8.79 -11.68 -1.71
N ALA A 172 9.40 -12.77 -1.24
CA ALA A 172 9.19 -13.26 0.13
C ALA A 172 9.46 -12.17 1.18
N PHE A 173 10.50 -11.34 0.98
CA PHE A 173 10.78 -10.20 1.86
C PHE A 173 9.61 -9.21 1.89
N ARG A 174 9.06 -8.84 0.72
CA ARG A 174 7.94 -7.90 0.61
C ARG A 174 6.69 -8.45 1.30
N THR A 175 6.44 -9.77 1.19
CA THR A 175 5.34 -10.44 1.89
C THR A 175 5.48 -10.34 3.41
N ILE A 176 6.67 -10.58 3.96
CA ILE A 176 6.92 -10.42 5.40
C ILE A 176 6.78 -8.96 5.84
N ALA A 177 7.30 -8.00 5.05
CA ALA A 177 7.14 -6.59 5.36
C ALA A 177 5.64 -6.18 5.40
N GLY A 178 4.84 -6.69 4.45
CA GLY A 178 3.41 -6.42 4.38
C GLY A 178 2.58 -7.01 5.51
N SER A 179 3.09 -8.00 6.25
CA SER A 179 2.39 -8.58 7.40
C SER A 179 2.86 -8.06 8.77
N THR A 180 3.95 -7.28 8.79
CA THR A 180 4.61 -6.87 10.05
C THR A 180 4.67 -5.37 10.27
N LEU A 181 4.58 -4.57 9.21
CA LEU A 181 4.85 -3.13 9.30
C LEU A 181 3.53 -2.33 9.28
N PRO A 182 3.11 -1.74 10.42
CA PRO A 182 2.01 -0.78 10.42
C PRO A 182 2.42 0.55 9.78
N THR A 183 1.42 1.31 9.30
CA THR A 183 1.63 2.69 8.85
C THR A 183 1.94 3.59 10.04
N ALA A 184 3.12 4.22 10.02
CA ALA A 184 3.53 5.18 11.04
C ALA A 184 2.98 6.58 10.75
N PHE A 185 3.10 7.01 9.50
CA PHE A 185 2.58 8.29 9.03
C PHE A 185 2.47 8.34 7.51
N VAL A 186 1.58 9.20 7.03
CA VAL A 186 1.48 9.58 5.61
C VAL A 186 2.04 10.99 5.45
N LYS A 187 3.09 11.12 4.64
CA LYS A 187 3.60 12.44 4.24
C LYS A 187 2.79 12.94 3.05
N HIS A 188 2.30 14.17 3.12
CA HIS A 188 1.74 14.89 1.98
C HIS A 188 2.29 16.30 1.92
N LYS A 189 3.31 16.52 1.08
CA LYS A 189 3.98 17.82 0.96
C LYS A 189 4.47 18.30 2.34
N GLY A 190 3.95 19.44 2.82
CA GLY A 190 4.24 20.03 4.13
C GLY A 190 3.44 19.44 5.29
N PHE A 191 2.59 18.43 5.07
CA PHE A 191 1.78 17.79 6.09
C PHE A 191 2.31 16.41 6.46
N MET A 192 2.23 16.07 7.74
CA MET A 192 2.46 14.73 8.29
C MET A 192 1.15 14.26 8.92
N LEU A 193 0.51 13.30 8.25
CA LEU A 193 -0.72 12.68 8.71
C LEU A 193 -0.38 11.51 9.63
N VAL A 194 -0.91 11.52 10.85
CA VAL A 194 -0.67 10.48 11.88
C VAL A 194 -1.97 9.99 12.50
N ASP A 195 -1.90 8.81 13.10
CA ASP A 195 -2.96 8.26 13.93
C ASP A 195 -3.02 8.96 15.31
N HIS A 196 -4.20 8.97 15.92
CA HIS A 196 -4.41 9.33 17.33
C HIS A 196 -5.63 8.60 17.91
N GLY A 197 -5.72 8.54 19.24
CA GLY A 197 -6.71 7.74 19.96
C GLY A 197 -8.19 8.05 19.67
N GLY A 198 -9.05 7.05 19.93
CA GLY A 198 -10.48 7.08 19.59
C GLY A 198 -11.35 8.13 20.29
N ASP A 199 -10.91 8.64 21.45
CA ASP A 199 -11.70 9.58 22.28
C ASP A 199 -11.57 11.06 21.83
N ASP A 200 -10.69 11.33 20.86
CA ASP A 200 -10.43 12.65 20.32
C ASP A 200 -11.29 12.97 19.07
N PRO A 201 -11.39 14.25 18.66
CA PRO A 201 -12.08 14.63 17.43
C PRO A 201 -11.55 13.88 16.20
N TRP A 202 -12.41 13.64 15.20
CA TRP A 202 -12.04 12.91 13.98
C TRP A 202 -10.71 13.33 13.34
N VAL A 203 -10.41 14.63 13.34
CA VAL A 203 -9.14 15.20 12.88
C VAL A 203 -8.66 16.28 13.86
N GLY A 204 -7.36 16.25 14.19
CA GLY A 204 -6.68 17.19 15.08
C GLY A 204 -5.24 17.47 14.63
N ASP A 205 -4.38 17.86 15.57
CA ASP A 205 -2.95 18.13 15.35
C ASP A 205 -2.02 17.45 16.37
N SER A 206 -2.50 16.36 16.98
CA SER A 206 -1.76 15.55 17.95
C SER A 206 -0.60 14.80 17.28
N ASN A 207 0.48 14.57 18.02
CA ASN A 207 1.65 13.82 17.54
C ASN A 207 2.05 12.78 18.58
N GLU A 208 1.18 11.81 18.81
CA GLU A 208 1.33 10.80 19.85
C GLU A 208 2.53 9.88 19.59
N ILE A 209 2.86 9.62 18.32
CA ILE A 209 4.07 8.89 17.93
C ILE A 209 5.37 9.63 18.32
N GLY A 210 5.30 10.93 18.61
CA GLY A 210 6.40 11.70 19.18
C GLY A 210 7.58 11.94 18.22
N TYR A 211 7.36 11.81 16.92
CA TYR A 211 8.39 12.05 15.91
C TYR A 211 8.62 13.55 15.68
N PRO A 212 9.83 13.99 15.30
CA PRO A 212 10.20 15.41 15.26
C PRO A 212 9.66 16.15 14.02
N PHE A 213 8.35 16.09 13.76
CA PHE A 213 7.75 16.68 12.55
C PHE A 213 7.79 18.21 12.57
N LYS A 214 7.36 18.82 13.68
CA LYS A 214 7.27 20.29 13.81
C LYS A 214 8.66 20.92 13.79
N GLU A 215 9.65 20.28 14.40
CA GLU A 215 11.06 20.68 14.40
C GLU A 215 11.67 20.66 12.99
N ASN A 216 11.09 19.89 12.07
CA ASN A 216 11.49 19.82 10.66
C ASN A 216 10.56 20.63 9.74
N GLY A 217 9.73 21.52 10.29
CA GLY A 217 8.90 22.45 9.53
C GLY A 217 7.61 21.85 8.95
N TYR A 218 7.22 20.64 9.39
CA TYR A 218 5.99 20.01 8.94
C TYR A 218 4.81 20.36 9.85
N LYS A 219 3.64 20.55 9.24
CA LYS A 219 2.36 20.64 9.94
C LYS A 219 1.86 19.22 10.23
N VAL A 220 1.55 18.96 11.49
CA VAL A 220 0.94 17.69 11.89
C VAL A 220 -0.57 17.79 11.68
N VAL A 221 -1.14 16.72 11.11
CA VAL A 221 -2.58 16.48 11.04
C VAL A 221 -2.78 15.09 11.62
N SER A 222 -3.52 14.98 12.70
CA SER A 222 -3.83 13.68 13.28
C SER A 222 -5.24 13.27 12.86
N ALA A 223 -5.47 12.00 12.55
CA ALA A 223 -6.81 11.46 12.32
C ALA A 223 -7.07 10.32 13.30
N ASN A 224 -8.31 10.24 13.76
CA ASN A 224 -8.74 9.25 14.74
C ASN A 224 -8.52 7.84 14.17
N SER A 225 -8.10 6.88 15.00
CA SER A 225 -7.77 5.52 14.58
C SER A 225 -8.88 4.81 13.80
N GLU A 226 -10.15 5.11 14.10
CA GLU A 226 -11.30 4.55 13.37
C GLU A 226 -11.34 4.98 11.89
N LEU A 227 -10.73 6.12 11.57
CA LEU A 227 -10.58 6.62 10.19
C LEU A 227 -9.19 6.34 9.63
N PHE A 228 -8.13 6.55 10.43
CA PHE A 228 -6.75 6.45 9.97
C PHE A 228 -6.40 5.03 9.56
N SER A 229 -6.61 4.06 10.45
CA SER A 229 -6.24 2.67 10.23
C SER A 229 -6.84 2.10 8.93
N PRO A 230 -8.16 2.20 8.68
CA PRO A 230 -8.74 1.65 7.46
C PRO A 230 -8.48 2.47 6.20
N LEU A 231 -8.43 3.80 6.25
CA LEU A 231 -8.50 4.64 5.04
C LEU A 231 -7.22 5.39 4.70
N LEU A 232 -6.27 5.49 5.64
CA LEU A 232 -4.98 6.17 5.46
C LEU A 232 -3.77 5.22 5.59
N SER A 233 -4.00 3.93 5.78
CA SER A 233 -2.92 2.93 5.80
C SER A 233 -2.68 2.35 4.42
N TYR A 234 -1.48 2.59 3.88
CA TYR A 234 -1.02 1.88 2.70
C TYR A 234 -0.79 0.41 3.05
N LYS A 235 -1.43 -0.52 2.34
CA LYS A 235 -1.08 -1.94 2.45
C LYS A 235 -0.03 -2.27 1.40
N ILE A 236 1.08 -2.85 1.85
CA ILE A 236 2.11 -3.39 0.96
C ILE A 236 1.49 -4.58 0.23
N GLN A 237 1.58 -4.57 -1.10
CA GLN A 237 1.16 -5.72 -1.91
C GLN A 237 2.03 -6.93 -1.55
N SER A 238 1.38 -8.03 -1.20
CA SER A 238 1.98 -9.23 -0.65
C SER A 238 1.15 -10.45 -1.04
N GLU A 239 1.74 -11.64 -0.94
CA GLU A 239 0.96 -12.87 -0.97
C GLU A 239 -0.05 -12.92 0.19
N VAL A 240 -1.21 -13.53 -0.06
CA VAL A 240 -2.28 -13.67 0.93
C VAL A 240 -1.93 -14.77 1.89
N THR A 241 -1.88 -14.42 3.17
CA THR A 241 -1.95 -15.42 4.22
C THR A 241 -3.42 -15.67 4.56
N PRO A 242 -3.80 -16.88 5.02
CA PRO A 242 -5.20 -17.18 5.39
C PRO A 242 -5.86 -16.16 6.33
N GLN A 243 -5.05 -15.43 7.10
CA GLN A 243 -5.49 -14.41 8.05
C GLN A 243 -6.02 -13.14 7.37
N TYR A 244 -5.72 -12.93 6.08
CA TYR A 244 -6.08 -11.73 5.32
C TYR A 244 -7.17 -11.97 4.26
N GLN A 245 -7.76 -13.16 4.21
CA GLN A 245 -8.81 -13.52 3.25
C GLN A 245 -10.07 -12.64 3.37
N GLU A 246 -10.34 -12.07 4.56
CA GLU A 246 -11.48 -11.15 4.73
C GLU A 246 -11.23 -9.75 4.10
N ASP A 247 -9.99 -9.37 3.78
CA ASP A 247 -9.64 -8.00 3.36
C ASP A 247 -10.28 -7.59 2.02
N VAL A 248 -10.24 -8.47 1.02
CA VAL A 248 -10.92 -8.23 -0.26
C VAL A 248 -12.43 -8.22 -0.08
N LEU A 249 -12.98 -9.11 0.74
CA LEU A 249 -14.42 -9.16 0.97
C LEU A 249 -14.93 -7.87 1.64
N VAL A 250 -14.21 -7.36 2.64
CA VAL A 250 -14.48 -6.08 3.30
C VAL A 250 -14.35 -4.93 2.29
N SER A 251 -13.31 -4.94 1.46
CA SER A 251 -13.10 -3.96 0.38
C SER A 251 -14.23 -3.95 -0.64
N LEU A 252 -14.69 -5.12 -1.09
CA LEU A 252 -15.84 -5.24 -1.99
C LEU A 252 -17.13 -4.75 -1.32
N ASN A 253 -17.30 -5.01 -0.03
CA ASN A 253 -18.50 -4.57 0.69
C ASN A 253 -18.60 -3.03 0.75
N ALA A 254 -17.48 -2.31 0.71
CA ALA A 254 -17.50 -0.85 0.65
C ALA A 254 -18.20 -0.32 -0.62
N ILE A 255 -18.20 -1.10 -1.71
CA ILE A 255 -18.72 -0.71 -3.02
C ILE A 255 -19.84 -1.62 -3.57
N SER A 256 -20.18 -2.71 -2.89
CA SER A 256 -21.22 -3.66 -3.33
C SER A 256 -22.05 -4.12 -2.15
N ASP A 257 -23.36 -4.18 -2.33
CA ASP A 257 -24.29 -4.77 -1.36
C ASP A 257 -24.32 -6.31 -1.46
N GLU A 258 -23.73 -6.85 -2.54
CA GLU A 258 -23.49 -8.28 -2.75
C GLU A 258 -21.98 -8.57 -2.80
N PRO A 259 -21.24 -8.44 -1.68
CA PRO A 259 -19.83 -8.78 -1.64
C PRO A 259 -19.66 -10.30 -1.69
N MET A 260 -18.83 -10.79 -2.60
CA MET A 260 -18.51 -12.21 -2.76
C MET A 260 -17.00 -12.41 -2.83
N SER A 261 -16.51 -13.58 -2.41
CA SER A 261 -15.15 -14.01 -2.77
C SER A 261 -14.99 -13.93 -4.29
N LEU A 262 -13.81 -13.49 -4.74
CA LEU A 262 -13.46 -13.45 -6.16
C LEU A 262 -13.12 -14.85 -6.71
N ASP A 263 -13.13 -15.88 -5.85
CA ASP A 263 -12.98 -17.27 -6.25
C ASP A 263 -14.03 -17.67 -7.29
N GLY A 264 -13.54 -18.15 -8.44
CA GLY A 264 -14.37 -18.60 -9.54
C GLY A 264 -15.03 -17.48 -10.34
N PHE A 265 -14.66 -16.21 -10.13
CA PHE A 265 -15.03 -15.14 -11.06
C PHE A 265 -14.30 -15.30 -12.40
N GLU A 266 -15.04 -15.16 -13.50
CA GLU A 266 -14.48 -15.12 -14.85
C GLU A 266 -13.95 -13.72 -15.17
N VAL A 267 -12.71 -13.62 -15.69
CA VAL A 267 -12.13 -12.35 -16.14
C VAL A 267 -12.42 -12.17 -17.62
N LEU A 268 -13.29 -11.21 -17.94
CA LEU A 268 -13.65 -10.86 -19.32
C LEU A 268 -12.86 -9.66 -19.83
N LEU A 269 -12.32 -9.83 -21.02
CA LEU A 269 -11.69 -8.78 -21.81
C LEU A 269 -12.56 -8.53 -23.05
N PRO A 270 -13.44 -7.52 -23.05
CA PRO A 270 -14.28 -7.21 -24.21
C PRO A 270 -13.41 -6.96 -25.45
N GLU A 271 -13.74 -7.59 -26.59
CA GLU A 271 -12.91 -7.53 -27.81
C GLU A 271 -12.64 -6.10 -28.28
N ALA A 272 -13.64 -5.23 -28.24
CA ALA A 272 -13.48 -3.82 -28.58
C ALA A 272 -12.45 -3.10 -27.69
N LYS A 273 -12.37 -3.46 -26.40
CA LYS A 273 -11.38 -2.90 -25.47
C LYS A 273 -10.00 -3.52 -25.67
N PHE A 274 -9.93 -4.81 -25.96
CA PHE A 274 -8.65 -5.46 -26.29
C PHE A 274 -8.06 -4.89 -27.58
N GLY A 275 -8.88 -4.68 -28.61
CA GLY A 275 -8.46 -4.01 -29.85
C GLY A 275 -8.02 -2.55 -29.62
N TYR A 276 -8.68 -1.83 -28.71
CA TYR A 276 -8.23 -0.50 -28.29
C TYR A 276 -6.89 -0.55 -27.55
N LEU A 277 -6.69 -1.52 -26.65
CA LEU A 277 -5.42 -1.69 -25.94
C LEU A 277 -4.27 -2.03 -26.90
N GLN A 278 -4.49 -2.89 -27.89
CA GLN A 278 -3.49 -3.18 -28.92
C GLN A 278 -3.14 -1.96 -29.78
N SER A 279 -4.13 -1.12 -30.13
CA SER A 279 -3.91 0.04 -31.00
C SER A 279 -3.35 1.28 -30.28
N ALA A 280 -3.86 1.60 -29.09
CA ALA A 280 -3.47 2.80 -28.33
C ALA A 280 -2.40 2.54 -27.26
N LYS A 281 -2.30 1.30 -26.77
CA LYS A 281 -1.31 0.88 -25.74
C LYS A 281 -0.46 -0.31 -26.21
N GLY A 282 -0.39 -0.52 -27.53
CA GLY A 282 0.38 -1.61 -28.13
C GLY A 282 1.85 -1.57 -27.75
N GLU A 283 2.40 -0.39 -27.45
CA GLU A 283 3.77 -0.26 -26.95
C GLU A 283 3.92 -0.83 -25.54
N ILE A 284 2.98 -0.59 -24.61
CA ILE A 284 2.98 -1.19 -23.26
C ILE A 284 2.84 -2.71 -23.35
N LEU A 285 1.98 -3.20 -24.24
CA LEU A 285 1.82 -4.64 -24.47
C LEU A 285 3.09 -5.26 -25.07
N LYS A 286 3.74 -4.61 -26.05
CA LYS A 286 5.03 -5.03 -26.61
C LYS A 286 6.15 -5.02 -25.58
N ILE A 287 6.22 -3.95 -24.80
CA ILE A 287 7.19 -3.75 -23.71
C ILE A 287 7.05 -4.88 -22.69
N ALA A 288 5.83 -5.26 -22.32
CA ALA A 288 5.53 -6.35 -21.40
C ALA A 288 5.56 -7.76 -22.03
N GLY A 289 5.99 -7.90 -23.29
CA GLY A 289 5.97 -9.18 -24.01
C GLY A 289 4.58 -9.72 -24.35
N LEU A 290 3.52 -8.99 -23.99
CA LEU A 290 2.11 -9.32 -24.20
C LEU A 290 1.59 -9.06 -25.62
N ASP A 291 2.39 -8.50 -26.52
CA ASP A 291 2.02 -8.33 -27.92
C ASP A 291 1.88 -9.66 -28.68
N LYS A 292 2.52 -10.71 -28.15
CA LYS A 292 2.41 -12.09 -28.63
C LYS A 292 1.42 -12.94 -27.83
N HIS A 293 0.93 -12.40 -26.71
CA HIS A 293 0.04 -13.13 -25.82
C HIS A 293 -1.42 -12.96 -26.23
N SER A 294 -2.20 -14.04 -26.10
CA SER A 294 -3.62 -14.03 -26.41
C SER A 294 -4.42 -13.34 -25.30
N ARG A 295 -5.65 -12.96 -25.60
CA ARG A 295 -6.59 -12.38 -24.62
C ARG A 295 -6.72 -13.26 -23.37
N GLU A 296 -6.62 -14.57 -23.56
CA GLU A 296 -6.75 -15.61 -22.55
C GLU A 296 -5.56 -15.62 -21.58
N GLU A 297 -4.35 -15.33 -22.05
CA GLU A 297 -3.16 -15.27 -21.18
C GLU A 297 -3.18 -14.04 -20.27
N LEU A 298 -3.62 -12.88 -20.77
CA LEU A 298 -3.83 -11.69 -19.93
C LEU A 298 -4.96 -11.91 -18.92
N ALA A 299 -6.06 -12.57 -19.33
CA ALA A 299 -7.13 -12.96 -18.41
C ALA A 299 -6.61 -13.87 -17.28
N SER A 300 -5.78 -14.85 -17.64
CA SER A 300 -5.15 -15.78 -16.70
C SER A 300 -4.20 -15.06 -15.73
N ALA A 301 -3.36 -14.14 -16.21
CA ALA A 301 -2.46 -13.34 -15.38
C ALA A 301 -3.23 -12.45 -14.38
N ILE A 302 -4.29 -11.77 -14.85
CA ILE A 302 -5.20 -11.02 -13.97
C ILE A 302 -5.82 -11.95 -12.93
N ARG A 303 -6.28 -13.14 -13.33
CA ARG A 303 -6.90 -14.09 -12.40
C ARG A 303 -5.91 -14.55 -11.32
N ALA A 304 -4.68 -14.87 -11.68
CA ALA A 304 -3.65 -15.26 -10.73
C ALA A 304 -3.28 -14.11 -9.76
N GLU A 305 -3.26 -12.86 -10.23
CA GLU A 305 -3.01 -11.71 -9.36
C GLU A 305 -4.14 -11.51 -8.34
N LEU A 306 -5.39 -11.82 -8.70
CA LEU A 306 -6.51 -11.71 -7.77
C LEU A 306 -6.38 -12.66 -6.55
N ASP A 307 -5.58 -13.72 -6.65
CA ASP A 307 -5.28 -14.60 -5.50
C ASP A 307 -4.32 -13.94 -4.48
N HIS A 308 -3.75 -12.77 -4.81
CA HIS A 308 -2.92 -11.97 -3.91
C HIS A 308 -3.74 -10.97 -3.06
N ASP A 309 -5.08 -11.04 -3.13
CA ASP A 309 -6.10 -10.26 -2.39
C ASP A 309 -5.74 -8.80 -2.11
N TYR A 310 -5.20 -8.11 -3.12
CA TYR A 310 -4.91 -6.68 -3.02
C TYR A 310 -5.65 -5.88 -4.08
N ILE A 311 -6.79 -5.31 -3.67
CA ILE A 311 -7.57 -4.37 -4.46
C ILE A 311 -7.49 -2.97 -3.86
N TYR A 312 -7.47 -1.96 -4.72
CA TYR A 312 -7.41 -0.54 -4.34
C TYR A 312 -8.28 0.29 -5.28
N ARG A 313 -8.46 1.58 -4.97
CA ARG A 313 -9.27 2.52 -5.74
C ARG A 313 -10.68 1.95 -6.01
N LEU A 314 -11.44 1.81 -4.93
CA LEU A 314 -12.81 1.31 -4.93
C LEU A 314 -13.76 2.45 -5.33
N GLN A 315 -14.62 2.20 -6.32
CA GLN A 315 -15.41 3.25 -6.96
C GLN A 315 -16.83 2.80 -7.31
N HIS A 316 -17.78 3.72 -7.11
CA HIS A 316 -19.11 3.68 -7.74
C HIS A 316 -19.10 4.56 -8.99
N ASN A 317 -19.46 3.97 -10.12
CA ASN A 317 -19.62 4.68 -11.39
C ASN A 317 -21.02 5.31 -11.51
N VAL A 318 -21.15 6.29 -12.40
CA VAL A 318 -22.42 6.99 -12.67
C VAL A 318 -23.48 6.04 -13.25
N ASP A 319 -23.05 5.00 -13.97
CA ASP A 319 -23.92 3.97 -14.56
C ASP A 319 -24.41 2.92 -13.53
N GLY A 320 -24.12 3.12 -12.24
CA GLY A 320 -24.47 2.19 -11.17
C GLY A 320 -23.54 0.97 -11.07
N THR A 321 -22.59 0.80 -11.99
CA THR A 321 -21.57 -0.26 -11.86
C THR A 321 -20.51 0.12 -10.84
N VAL A 322 -19.85 -0.87 -10.28
CA VAL A 322 -18.76 -0.66 -9.32
C VAL A 322 -17.46 -1.23 -9.86
N GLN A 323 -16.35 -0.63 -9.48
CA GLN A 323 -15.03 -1.03 -9.98
C GLN A 323 -13.94 -0.88 -8.92
N PHE A 324 -12.89 -1.66 -9.08
CA PHE A 324 -11.66 -1.59 -8.30
C PHE A 324 -10.45 -1.76 -9.22
N THR A 325 -9.26 -1.55 -8.69
CA THR A 325 -8.00 -1.68 -9.41
C THR A 325 -7.10 -2.70 -8.73
N ILE A 326 -6.34 -3.45 -9.53
CA ILE A 326 -5.22 -4.29 -9.09
C ILE A 326 -3.91 -3.81 -9.72
N ALA A 327 -2.78 -4.15 -9.12
CA ALA A 327 -1.46 -3.89 -9.68
C ALA A 327 -0.88 -5.22 -10.16
N LEU A 328 -0.74 -5.38 -11.47
CA LEU A 328 -0.30 -6.62 -12.09
C LEU A 328 1.19 -6.51 -12.46
N GLU A 329 1.97 -7.52 -12.09
CA GLU A 329 3.37 -7.65 -12.51
C GLU A 329 3.45 -8.59 -13.72
N LEU A 330 3.79 -8.03 -14.87
CA LEU A 330 3.91 -8.75 -16.13
C LEU A 330 5.37 -9.11 -16.39
N PRO A 331 5.68 -10.37 -16.74
CA PRO A 331 7.05 -10.79 -17.00
C PRO A 331 7.64 -10.01 -18.19
N ARG A 332 8.95 -9.79 -18.15
CA ARG A 332 9.72 -9.24 -19.28
C ARG A 332 10.96 -10.08 -19.50
N ASP A 333 11.31 -10.32 -20.75
CA ASP A 333 12.56 -11.01 -21.08
C ASP A 333 13.76 -10.19 -20.58
N GLU A 334 14.68 -10.87 -19.89
CA GLU A 334 16.00 -10.37 -19.44
C GLU A 334 16.00 -9.10 -18.56
N THR A 335 14.84 -8.64 -18.08
CA THR A 335 14.68 -7.41 -17.29
C THR A 335 13.69 -7.60 -16.13
N HIS A 336 13.61 -6.62 -15.23
CA HIS A 336 12.60 -6.63 -14.17
C HIS A 336 11.17 -6.63 -14.76
N PRO A 337 10.18 -7.23 -14.07
CA PRO A 337 8.79 -7.21 -14.51
C PRO A 337 8.27 -5.81 -14.82
N MET A 338 7.29 -5.69 -15.72
CA MET A 338 6.55 -4.46 -15.89
C MET A 338 5.37 -4.44 -14.91
N LYS A 339 5.25 -3.37 -14.13
CA LYS A 339 4.08 -3.17 -13.27
C LYS A 339 3.03 -2.33 -14.00
N VAL A 340 1.79 -2.82 -14.06
CA VAL A 340 0.65 -2.14 -14.69
C VAL A 340 -0.54 -2.09 -13.74
N ALA A 341 -1.40 -1.09 -13.87
CA ALA A 341 -2.64 -1.02 -13.12
C ALA A 341 -3.81 -1.49 -14.00
N VAL A 342 -4.60 -2.44 -13.50
CA VAL A 342 -5.76 -3.02 -14.19
C VAL A 342 -7.03 -2.61 -13.46
N GLY A 343 -7.89 -1.84 -14.11
CA GLY A 343 -9.22 -1.49 -13.59
C GLY A 343 -10.25 -2.55 -13.98
N LEU A 344 -10.99 -3.08 -13.01
CA LEU A 344 -11.95 -4.16 -13.18
C LEU A 344 -13.33 -3.73 -12.68
N LYS A 345 -14.34 -3.85 -13.55
CA LYS A 345 -15.76 -3.76 -13.18
C LYS A 345 -16.17 -5.06 -12.50
N TYR A 346 -16.80 -4.96 -11.34
CA TYR A 346 -17.28 -6.08 -10.55
C TYR A 346 -18.76 -6.35 -10.83
N LEU A 347 -19.08 -7.56 -11.29
CA LEU A 347 -20.43 -8.00 -11.66
C LEU A 347 -20.78 -9.28 -10.87
N PRO A 348 -21.33 -9.16 -9.65
CA PRO A 348 -21.56 -10.30 -8.76
C PRO A 348 -22.63 -11.26 -9.29
N ALA A 349 -23.73 -10.74 -9.87
CA ALA A 349 -24.83 -11.53 -10.39
C ALA A 349 -24.42 -12.57 -11.45
N THR A 350 -23.38 -12.27 -12.25
CA THR A 350 -22.84 -13.17 -13.28
C THR A 350 -21.50 -13.78 -12.90
N LYS A 351 -20.97 -13.48 -11.70
CA LYS A 351 -19.61 -13.84 -11.27
C LYS A 351 -18.54 -13.45 -12.29
N THR A 352 -18.57 -12.19 -12.71
CA THR A 352 -17.71 -11.70 -13.78
C THR A 352 -16.92 -10.47 -13.36
N LEU A 353 -15.65 -10.40 -13.77
CA LEU A 353 -14.80 -9.22 -13.70
C LEU A 353 -14.54 -8.72 -15.12
N SER A 354 -15.02 -7.53 -15.47
CA SER A 354 -14.82 -6.96 -16.81
C SER A 354 -13.72 -5.92 -16.79
N MET A 355 -12.67 -6.12 -17.59
CA MET A 355 -11.59 -5.15 -17.69
C MET A 355 -12.08 -3.81 -18.27
N VAL A 356 -11.70 -2.72 -17.61
CA VAL A 356 -12.05 -1.35 -17.98
C VAL A 356 -10.85 -0.61 -18.53
N THR A 357 -9.74 -0.67 -17.80
CA THR A 357 -8.53 0.09 -18.10
C THR A 357 -7.30 -0.74 -17.82
N LEU A 358 -6.23 -0.46 -18.57
CA LEU A 358 -4.87 -0.93 -18.32
C LEU A 358 -3.98 0.31 -18.39
N THR A 359 -3.24 0.65 -17.35
CA THR A 359 -2.43 1.89 -17.28
C THR A 359 -1.03 1.69 -16.78
#